data_AF-A0A8H8MWA1-F1
#
_entry.id   AF-A0A8H8MWA1-F1
#
_cell.length_a   1.000
_cell.length_b   1.000
_cell.length_c   1.000
_cell.angle_alpha   90.00
_cell.angle_beta   90.00
_cell.angle_gamma   90.00
#
_symmetry.space_group_name_H-M   'P 1'
#
loop_
_entity.id
_entity.type
_entity.pdbx_description
1 polymer ?
#
loop_
_entity_poly.entity_id
_entity_poly.type
_entity_poly.pdbx_seq_one_letter_code
_entity_poly.pdbx_strand_id
1 'polypeptide(L)'
;MLDTSSKEYKKALRHHRKSEQHKAHDGRSEPLSVFRAAEKKYKARFPPPDLHQVLDLAPDGEARGRTDAVKTKEIGLKSGKKGYLVERIPGLVLLPSFVSPSAQQSLVTRCLREHARSPNESNLDAHYLVPPAGLWNEWEKVAKHRQTDPSFDVVINIKWKDGINADQYHPPDTERTLVNNATGSAAFATKSQPKLEPMPSSSLQPTPVSALISKLRWSNIGLNYHWGTKSYDFDRQKVPFPDDIRDICVDAVRNVDWRDIWEGVELADGLKWDDGEDWIEWEHTYQPDAGIINFYQPKDTLMGHVDRSEISSTSPLVSISYVVVIFLSFK
;
A
#
# COMPACT_ATOMS: atom_id res chain seq x y z
N MET A 1 8.58 -26.08 11.85
CA MET A 1 10.05 -25.92 11.94
C MET A 1 10.64 -25.97 10.54
N LEU A 2 11.66 -25.15 10.24
CA LEU A 2 12.39 -25.24 8.97
C LEU A 2 13.19 -26.54 8.93
N ASP A 3 13.12 -27.28 7.82
CA ASP A 3 13.97 -28.45 7.60
C ASP A 3 15.42 -28.01 7.39
N THR A 4 16.21 -28.14 8.46
CA THR A 4 17.63 -27.75 8.50
C THR A 4 18.52 -28.65 7.64
N SER A 5 18.00 -29.80 7.19
CA SER A 5 18.71 -30.75 6.33
C SER A 5 18.59 -30.41 4.84
N SER A 6 17.56 -29.63 4.45
CA SER A 6 17.26 -29.24 3.08
C SER A 6 18.39 -28.48 2.38
N LYS A 7 18.48 -28.63 1.05
CA LYS A 7 19.48 -27.91 0.23
C LYS A 7 19.24 -26.41 0.26
N GLU A 8 17.98 -26.01 0.30
CA GLU A 8 17.49 -24.63 0.35
C GLU A 8 17.94 -23.95 1.65
N TYR A 9 17.76 -24.62 2.80
CA TYR A 9 18.21 -24.11 4.09
C TYR A 9 19.73 -23.95 4.13
N LYS A 10 20.49 -24.96 3.70
CA LYS A 10 21.96 -24.90 3.64
C LYS A 10 22.46 -23.75 2.75
N LYS A 11 21.81 -23.54 1.60
CA LYS A 11 22.11 -22.42 0.69
C LYS A 11 21.82 -21.08 1.36
N ALA A 12 20.65 -20.91 1.98
CA ALA A 12 20.27 -19.68 2.66
C ALA A 12 21.23 -19.36 3.83
N LEU A 13 21.60 -20.37 4.63
CA LEU A 13 22.57 -20.23 5.72
C LEU A 13 23.96 -19.80 5.23
N ARG A 14 24.44 -20.38 4.12
CA ARG A 14 25.72 -19.96 3.51
C ARG A 14 25.68 -18.50 3.07
N HIS A 15 24.61 -18.07 2.40
CA HIS A 15 24.45 -16.67 1.98
C HIS A 15 24.40 -15.72 3.18
N HIS A 16 23.65 -16.07 4.22
CA HIS A 16 23.56 -15.28 5.45
C HIS A 16 24.92 -15.13 6.14
N ARG A 17 25.67 -16.24 6.32
CA ARG A 17 27.02 -16.20 6.91
C ARG A 17 27.97 -15.31 6.12
N LYS A 18 27.91 -15.36 4.78
CA LYS A 18 28.71 -14.48 3.92
C LYS A 18 28.34 -13.00 4.10
N SER A 19 27.05 -12.67 4.19
CA SER A 19 26.64 -11.27 4.41
C SER A 19 27.07 -10.72 5.77
N GLU A 20 27.08 -11.55 6.82
CA GLU A 20 27.57 -11.12 8.14
C GLU A 20 29.08 -10.89 8.17
N GLN A 21 29.86 -11.75 7.48
CA GLN A 21 31.32 -11.57 7.35
C GLN A 21 31.68 -10.26 6.63
N HIS A 22 30.93 -9.88 5.59
CA HIS A 22 31.15 -8.62 4.89
C HIS A 22 30.85 -7.40 5.77
N LYS A 23 29.81 -7.44 6.63
CA LYS A 23 29.52 -6.35 7.57
C LYS A 23 30.61 -6.16 8.62
N ALA A 24 31.21 -7.25 9.10
CA ALA A 24 32.27 -7.19 10.10
C ALA A 24 33.58 -6.58 9.55
N HIS A 25 33.80 -6.67 8.24
CA HIS A 25 35.01 -6.14 7.60
C HIS A 25 34.88 -4.66 7.19
N ASP A 26 33.65 -4.20 6.95
CA ASP A 26 33.35 -2.86 6.44
C ASP A 26 33.18 -1.82 7.56
N GLY A 27 34.20 -1.70 8.44
CA GLY A 27 34.23 -0.83 9.63
C GLY A 27 34.09 0.69 9.40
N ARG A 28 33.46 1.09 8.29
CA ARG A 28 33.20 2.46 7.83
C ARG A 28 31.71 2.80 7.69
N SER A 29 30.77 1.87 7.92
CA SER A 29 29.35 2.21 7.85
C SER A 29 28.88 2.92 9.12
N GLU A 30 28.37 4.15 9.00
CA GLU A 30 27.65 4.81 10.08
C GLU A 30 26.57 3.89 10.67
N PRO A 31 26.32 3.95 12.00
CA PRO A 31 25.30 3.13 12.62
C PRO A 31 23.92 3.45 12.02
N LEU A 32 23.19 2.40 11.62
CA LEU A 32 21.82 2.55 11.12
C LEU A 32 20.96 3.25 12.17
N SER A 33 20.07 4.14 11.72
CA SER A 33 19.02 4.67 12.61
C SER A 33 18.17 3.53 13.19
N VAL A 34 17.56 3.77 14.35
CA VAL A 34 16.71 2.77 15.03
C VAL A 34 15.62 2.24 14.10
N PHE A 35 15.01 3.13 13.30
CA PHE A 35 14.01 2.76 12.32
C PHE A 35 14.59 1.86 11.21
N ARG A 36 15.74 2.21 10.61
CA ARG A 36 16.35 1.41 9.54
C ARG A 36 16.85 0.06 10.05
N ALA A 37 17.34 0.00 11.28
CA ALA A 37 17.71 -1.26 11.93
C ALA A 37 16.49 -2.17 12.10
N ALA A 38 15.36 -1.64 12.60
CA ALA A 38 14.11 -2.38 12.75
C ALA A 38 13.54 -2.83 11.39
N GLU A 39 13.49 -1.93 10.40
CA GLU A 39 13.04 -2.24 9.03
C GLU A 39 13.88 -3.38 8.42
N LYS A 40 15.21 -3.32 8.55
CA LYS A 40 16.10 -4.38 8.05
C LYS A 40 15.92 -5.71 8.78
N LYS A 41 15.68 -5.68 10.11
CA LYS A 41 15.38 -6.87 10.93
C LYS A 41 14.14 -7.59 10.39
N TYR A 42 13.02 -6.89 10.24
CA TYR A 42 11.75 -7.52 9.84
C TYR A 42 11.64 -7.82 8.33
N LYS A 43 12.47 -7.19 7.49
CA LYS A 43 12.61 -7.56 6.07
C LYS A 43 13.50 -8.79 5.83
N ALA A 44 14.19 -9.29 6.86
CA ALA A 44 15.05 -10.45 6.72
C ALA A 44 14.24 -11.69 6.32
N ARG A 45 14.72 -12.43 5.33
CA ARG A 45 14.12 -13.71 4.93
C ARG A 45 14.80 -14.92 5.56
N PHE A 46 16.06 -14.74 5.95
CA PHE A 46 16.85 -15.78 6.60
C PHE A 46 17.87 -15.19 7.59
N PRO A 47 17.89 -15.66 8.84
CA PRO A 47 16.80 -16.43 9.45
C PRO A 47 15.49 -15.61 9.40
N PRO A 48 14.30 -16.27 9.39
CA PRO A 48 13.05 -15.55 9.55
C PRO A 48 13.10 -14.71 10.83
N PRO A 49 12.54 -13.49 10.82
CA PRO A 49 12.58 -12.62 11.97
C PRO A 49 11.77 -13.23 13.12
N ASP A 50 12.27 -13.06 14.33
CA ASP A 50 11.49 -13.30 15.53
C ASP A 50 10.37 -12.26 15.63
N LEU A 51 9.13 -12.75 15.75
CA LEU A 51 7.91 -11.95 15.80
C LEU A 51 7.39 -11.75 17.23
N HIS A 52 8.06 -12.27 18.26
CA HIS A 52 7.62 -12.14 19.65
C HIS A 52 7.51 -10.67 20.14
N GLN A 53 8.23 -9.74 19.50
CA GLN A 53 8.16 -8.30 19.78
C GLN A 53 7.14 -7.55 18.91
N VAL A 54 6.33 -8.25 18.12
CA VAL A 54 5.32 -7.67 17.23
C VAL A 54 3.97 -7.67 17.94
N LEU A 55 3.27 -6.54 17.89
CA LEU A 55 1.90 -6.43 18.39
C LEU A 55 0.98 -7.29 17.53
N ASP A 56 0.26 -8.21 18.17
CA ASP A 56 -0.71 -9.10 17.52
C ASP A 56 -2.06 -8.98 18.24
N LEU A 57 -3.05 -8.41 17.55
CA LEU A 57 -4.41 -8.15 18.05
C LEU A 57 -5.45 -9.01 17.32
N ALA A 58 -5.03 -10.06 16.61
CA ALA A 58 -5.95 -10.94 15.91
C ALA A 58 -6.91 -11.60 16.91
N PRO A 59 -8.25 -11.49 16.71
CA PRO A 59 -9.21 -12.07 17.64
C PRO A 59 -9.18 -13.61 17.63
N ASP A 60 -8.87 -14.21 16.47
CA ASP A 60 -8.85 -15.66 16.26
C ASP A 60 -7.66 -16.06 15.36
N GLY A 61 -6.72 -16.85 15.89
CA GLY A 61 -5.58 -17.39 15.12
C GLY A 61 -4.42 -17.88 15.98
N GLU A 62 -3.47 -18.60 15.37
CA GLU A 62 -2.17 -18.84 15.99
C GLU A 62 -1.42 -17.50 16.08
N ALA A 63 -1.43 -16.88 17.26
CA ALA A 63 -0.71 -15.65 17.52
C ALA A 63 0.76 -15.83 17.16
N ARG A 64 1.26 -14.99 16.25
CA ARG A 64 2.67 -14.97 15.87
C ARG A 64 3.45 -13.97 16.71
N GLY A 65 2.76 -12.95 17.22
CA GLY A 65 3.29 -11.94 18.12
C GLY A 65 2.67 -11.99 19.51
N ARG A 66 2.58 -10.83 20.16
CA ARG A 66 2.02 -10.66 21.51
C ARG A 66 1.03 -9.51 21.55
N THR A 67 -0.02 -9.66 22.35
CA THR A 67 -1.02 -8.62 22.60
C THR A 67 -0.48 -7.46 23.42
N ASP A 68 0.61 -7.65 24.18
CA ASP A 68 1.22 -6.66 25.07
C ASP A 68 2.60 -6.16 24.59
N ALA A 69 3.00 -6.49 23.34
CA ALA A 69 4.26 -6.02 22.77
C ALA A 69 4.34 -4.49 22.64
N VAL A 70 3.19 -3.82 22.56
CA VAL A 70 3.04 -2.37 22.55
C VAL A 70 1.89 -2.03 23.49
N LYS A 71 2.05 -0.98 24.30
CA LYS A 71 0.98 -0.51 25.19
C LYS A 71 -0.19 0.03 24.37
N THR A 72 -1.35 -0.61 24.51
CA THR A 72 -2.59 -0.23 23.86
C THR A 72 -3.72 -0.05 24.87
N LYS A 73 -4.59 0.92 24.64
CA LYS A 73 -5.85 1.10 25.38
C LYS A 73 -6.99 0.52 24.52
N GLU A 74 -7.75 -0.43 25.06
CA GLU A 74 -8.97 -0.89 24.42
C GLU A 74 -9.99 0.26 24.40
N ILE A 75 -10.60 0.51 23.25
CA ILE A 75 -11.66 1.50 23.05
C ILE A 75 -12.93 0.79 22.58
N GLY A 76 -14.08 1.24 23.10
CA GLY A 76 -15.38 0.75 22.63
C GLY A 76 -15.77 1.45 21.34
N LEU A 77 -16.10 0.68 20.30
CA LEU A 77 -16.71 1.25 19.10
C LEU A 77 -18.22 1.38 19.31
N LYS A 78 -18.84 2.35 18.63
CA LYS A 78 -20.30 2.56 18.68
C LYS A 78 -21.12 1.35 18.21
N SER A 79 -20.54 0.51 17.36
CA SER A 79 -21.09 -0.79 16.95
C SER A 79 -21.05 -1.88 18.04
N GLY A 80 -20.45 -1.61 19.20
CA GLY A 80 -20.21 -2.60 20.26
C GLY A 80 -18.98 -3.49 20.02
N LYS A 81 -18.27 -3.31 18.90
CA LYS A 81 -16.97 -3.95 18.63
C LYS A 81 -15.85 -3.27 19.43
N LYS A 82 -14.70 -3.94 19.51
CA LYS A 82 -13.48 -3.41 20.15
C LYS A 82 -12.56 -2.76 19.13
N GLY A 83 -11.98 -1.63 19.50
CA GLY A 83 -10.81 -1.03 18.86
C GLY A 83 -9.65 -0.91 19.85
N TYR A 84 -8.48 -0.53 19.37
CA TYR A 84 -7.29 -0.37 20.19
C TYR A 84 -6.55 0.92 19.82
N LEU A 85 -6.38 1.82 20.79
CA LEU A 85 -5.55 3.01 20.67
C LEU A 85 -4.09 2.66 21.03
N VAL A 86 -3.14 3.01 20.17
CA VAL A 86 -1.71 2.90 20.47
C VAL A 86 -1.29 4.13 21.28
N GLU A 87 -1.16 4.00 22.61
CA GLU A 87 -1.02 5.16 23.52
C GLU A 87 0.16 6.07 23.20
N ARG A 88 1.27 5.52 22.72
CA ARG A 88 2.47 6.31 22.38
C ARG A 88 2.33 7.11 21.07
N ILE A 89 1.27 6.87 20.30
CA ILE A 89 0.96 7.53 19.03
C ILE A 89 -0.53 7.91 19.05
N PRO A 90 -0.91 9.02 19.71
CA PRO A 90 -2.28 9.51 19.68
C PRO A 90 -2.80 9.63 18.24
N GLY A 91 -4.04 9.24 18.01
CA GLY A 91 -4.65 9.15 16.67
C GLY A 91 -4.44 7.82 15.94
N LEU A 92 -3.46 6.98 16.33
CA LEU A 92 -3.31 5.65 15.74
C LEU A 92 -4.29 4.66 16.40
N VAL A 93 -5.42 4.45 15.73
CA VAL A 93 -6.46 3.50 16.14
C VAL A 93 -6.39 2.25 15.26
N LEU A 94 -6.35 1.08 15.90
CA LEU A 94 -6.37 -0.24 15.25
C LEU A 94 -7.75 -0.87 15.42
N LEU A 95 -8.34 -1.34 14.32
CA LEU A 95 -9.66 -1.98 14.30
C LEU A 95 -9.55 -3.44 13.77
N PRO A 96 -9.11 -4.41 14.60
CA PRO A 96 -8.97 -5.80 14.18
C PRO A 96 -10.30 -6.38 13.71
N SER A 97 -10.28 -7.09 12.57
CA SER A 97 -11.46 -7.77 12.01
C SER A 97 -12.71 -6.86 11.88
N PHE A 98 -12.50 -5.57 11.59
CA PHE A 98 -13.58 -4.61 11.46
C PHE A 98 -14.58 -5.00 10.36
N VAL A 99 -14.05 -5.42 9.20
CA VAL A 99 -14.83 -5.85 8.03
C VAL A 99 -15.17 -7.34 8.12
N SER A 100 -16.44 -7.69 7.89
CA SER A 100 -16.92 -9.08 7.96
C SER A 100 -16.29 -9.97 6.88
N PRO A 101 -16.03 -11.27 7.14
CA PRO A 101 -15.37 -12.16 6.17
C PRO A 101 -15.99 -12.18 4.77
N SER A 102 -17.32 -12.12 4.66
CA SER A 102 -18.02 -12.05 3.37
C SER A 102 -17.75 -10.73 2.63
N ALA A 103 -17.73 -9.61 3.35
CA ALA A 103 -17.37 -8.31 2.80
C ALA A 103 -15.88 -8.27 2.37
N GLN A 104 -14.98 -8.92 3.12
CA GLN A 104 -13.56 -9.02 2.72
C GLN A 104 -13.40 -9.72 1.36
N GLN A 105 -14.08 -10.86 1.15
CA GLN A 105 -14.03 -11.61 -0.11
C GLN A 105 -14.60 -10.80 -1.28
N SER A 106 -15.74 -10.15 -1.05
CA SER A 106 -16.36 -9.28 -2.04
C SER A 106 -15.44 -8.12 -2.43
N LEU A 107 -14.85 -7.46 -1.42
CA LEU A 107 -13.97 -6.32 -1.66
C LEU A 107 -12.68 -6.71 -2.38
N VAL A 108 -12.03 -7.80 -1.99
CA VAL A 108 -10.85 -8.33 -2.71
C VAL A 108 -11.17 -8.57 -4.18
N THR A 109 -12.33 -9.18 -4.45
CA THR A 109 -12.76 -9.48 -5.82
C THR A 109 -12.99 -8.19 -6.61
N ARG A 110 -13.67 -7.20 -6.03
CA ARG A 110 -13.91 -5.90 -6.67
C ARG A 110 -12.63 -5.09 -6.84
N CYS A 111 -11.70 -5.12 -5.89
CA CYS A 111 -10.38 -4.49 -6.04
C CYS A 111 -9.64 -4.97 -7.30
N LEU A 112 -9.72 -6.28 -7.59
CA LEU A 112 -9.07 -6.86 -8.76
C LEU A 112 -9.87 -6.67 -10.06
N ARG A 113 -11.20 -6.88 -10.01
CA ARG A 113 -12.07 -6.88 -11.21
C ARG A 113 -12.56 -5.50 -11.63
N GLU A 114 -12.75 -4.59 -10.68
CA GLU A 114 -13.47 -3.34 -10.87
C GLU A 114 -12.60 -2.11 -10.58
N HIS A 115 -11.77 -2.17 -9.53
CA HIS A 115 -10.98 -1.02 -9.10
C HIS A 115 -9.57 -0.99 -9.69
N ALA A 116 -9.10 -2.09 -10.27
CA ALA A 116 -7.83 -2.20 -11.00
C ALA A 116 -8.03 -2.30 -12.53
N ARG A 117 -8.92 -1.46 -13.07
CA ARG A 117 -9.19 -1.30 -14.50
C ARG A 117 -9.52 0.15 -14.82
N SER A 118 -9.53 0.50 -16.11
CA SER A 118 -9.93 1.83 -16.58
C SER A 118 -11.28 2.26 -15.97
N PRO A 119 -11.43 3.52 -15.51
CA PRO A 119 -10.48 4.64 -15.62
C PRO A 119 -9.40 4.71 -14.53
N ASN A 120 -9.37 3.75 -13.60
CA ASN A 120 -8.37 3.70 -12.54
C ASN A 120 -7.04 3.21 -13.09
N GLU A 121 -6.01 4.07 -12.98
CA GLU A 121 -4.66 3.74 -13.43
C GLU A 121 -3.94 2.86 -12.44
N SER A 122 -3.09 1.99 -12.99
CA SER A 122 -2.18 1.12 -12.28
C SER A 122 -0.73 1.40 -12.65
N ASN A 123 0.18 0.75 -11.93
CA ASN A 123 1.62 0.78 -12.25
C ASN A 123 1.95 0.22 -13.65
N LEU A 124 1.06 -0.56 -14.27
CA LEU A 124 1.28 -1.15 -15.57
C LEU A 124 0.89 -0.21 -16.72
N ASP A 125 -0.05 0.72 -16.47
CA ASP A 125 -0.49 1.71 -17.46
C ASP A 125 0.63 2.65 -17.90
N ALA A 126 1.66 2.83 -17.07
CA ALA A 126 2.87 3.58 -17.45
C ALA A 126 3.66 2.94 -18.61
N HIS A 127 3.47 1.63 -18.87
CA HIS A 127 4.38 0.86 -19.70
C HIS A 127 3.70 -0.05 -20.72
N TYR A 128 2.47 -0.48 -20.45
CA TYR A 128 1.74 -1.43 -21.27
C TYR A 128 0.43 -0.82 -21.79
N LEU A 129 -0.04 -1.33 -22.92
CA LEU A 129 -1.38 -1.06 -23.42
C LEU A 129 -2.37 -1.95 -22.65
N VAL A 130 -2.60 -1.60 -21.38
CA VAL A 130 -3.48 -2.38 -20.48
C VAL A 130 -4.91 -2.37 -21.04
N PRO A 131 -5.59 -3.52 -21.12
CA PRO A 131 -6.97 -3.60 -21.58
C PRO A 131 -7.90 -2.71 -20.71
N PRO A 132 -8.88 -1.99 -21.30
CA PRO A 132 -9.82 -1.18 -20.52
C PRO A 132 -10.60 -1.97 -19.48
N ALA A 133 -10.84 -3.26 -19.75
CA ALA A 133 -11.47 -4.18 -18.81
C ALA A 133 -10.57 -4.53 -17.61
N GLY A 134 -9.28 -4.20 -17.62
CA GLY A 134 -8.32 -4.54 -16.58
C GLY A 134 -7.66 -5.90 -16.78
N LEU A 135 -6.47 -6.02 -16.20
CA LEU A 135 -5.62 -7.20 -16.39
C LEU A 135 -6.19 -8.46 -15.74
N TRP A 136 -6.87 -8.33 -14.59
CA TRP A 136 -7.48 -9.47 -13.91
C TRP A 136 -8.61 -10.09 -14.74
N ASN A 137 -9.46 -9.26 -15.35
CA ASN A 137 -10.57 -9.75 -16.16
C ASN A 137 -10.08 -10.46 -17.44
N GLU A 138 -8.98 -10.00 -18.04
CA GLU A 138 -8.31 -10.76 -19.10
C GLU A 138 -7.68 -12.06 -18.59
N TRP A 139 -7.08 -12.03 -17.39
CA TRP A 139 -6.49 -13.21 -16.79
C TRP A 139 -7.54 -14.30 -16.52
N GLU A 140 -8.75 -13.94 -16.09
CA GLU A 140 -9.84 -14.90 -15.91
C GLU A 140 -10.25 -15.58 -17.21
N LYS A 141 -10.27 -14.83 -18.33
CA LYS A 141 -10.50 -15.41 -19.66
C LYS A 141 -9.37 -16.38 -20.01
N VAL A 142 -8.10 -15.98 -19.83
CA VAL A 142 -6.94 -16.86 -20.07
C VAL A 142 -7.02 -18.12 -19.23
N ALA A 143 -7.28 -17.99 -17.93
CA ALA A 143 -7.39 -19.11 -17.00
C ALA A 143 -8.50 -20.09 -17.41
N LYS A 144 -9.64 -19.58 -17.91
CA LYS A 144 -10.72 -20.42 -18.43
C LYS A 144 -10.33 -21.17 -19.70
N HIS A 145 -9.69 -20.50 -20.67
CA HIS A 145 -9.25 -21.13 -21.93
C HIS A 145 -8.13 -22.14 -21.72
N ARG A 146 -7.27 -21.94 -20.72
CA ARG A 146 -6.23 -22.89 -20.34
C ARG A 146 -6.73 -24.25 -19.88
N GLN A 147 -8.02 -24.36 -19.55
CA GLN A 147 -8.65 -25.65 -19.27
C GLN A 147 -8.74 -26.54 -20.51
N THR A 148 -8.79 -25.95 -21.71
CA THR A 148 -8.85 -26.66 -23.00
C THR A 148 -7.55 -26.59 -23.78
N ASP A 149 -6.82 -25.47 -23.69
CA ASP A 149 -5.51 -25.29 -24.30
C ASP A 149 -4.53 -24.73 -23.26
N PRO A 150 -3.74 -25.59 -22.58
CA PRO A 150 -2.81 -25.17 -21.54
C PRO A 150 -1.77 -24.15 -21.99
N SER A 151 -1.50 -24.04 -23.29
CA SER A 151 -0.53 -23.09 -23.84
C SER A 151 -1.11 -21.70 -24.11
N PHE A 152 -2.43 -21.56 -24.07
CA PHE A 152 -3.12 -20.31 -24.39
C PHE A 152 -2.73 -19.18 -23.44
N ASP A 153 -2.42 -18.00 -24.01
CA ASP A 153 -2.28 -16.74 -23.28
C ASP A 153 -2.53 -15.57 -24.22
N VAL A 154 -2.88 -14.42 -23.65
CA VAL A 154 -3.03 -13.17 -24.38
C VAL A 154 -1.79 -12.34 -24.14
N VAL A 155 -1.14 -11.85 -25.20
CA VAL A 155 0.04 -10.98 -25.09
C VAL A 155 -0.40 -9.52 -25.04
N ILE A 156 0.08 -8.80 -24.03
CA ILE A 156 -0.11 -7.36 -23.89
C ILE A 156 1.11 -6.62 -24.43
N ASN A 157 0.88 -5.71 -25.37
CA ASN A 157 1.92 -4.89 -25.98
C ASN A 157 2.38 -3.75 -25.07
N ILE A 158 3.59 -3.26 -25.31
CA ILE A 158 4.17 -2.10 -24.60
C ILE A 158 3.70 -0.78 -25.23
N LYS A 159 3.68 0.30 -24.44
CA LYS A 159 3.42 1.67 -24.90
C LYS A 159 4.61 2.26 -25.68
N TRP A 160 5.84 1.86 -25.37
CA TRP A 160 7.05 2.38 -26.02
C TRP A 160 7.02 2.15 -27.54
N LYS A 161 7.44 3.17 -28.28
CA LYS A 161 7.67 3.14 -29.73
C LYS A 161 8.91 3.97 -30.05
N ASP A 162 9.68 3.56 -31.05
CA ASP A 162 10.80 4.37 -31.52
C ASP A 162 10.32 5.73 -32.04
N GLY A 163 11.01 6.80 -31.64
CA GLY A 163 10.64 8.18 -32.00
C GLY A 163 9.45 8.74 -31.22
N ILE A 164 9.15 8.22 -30.02
CA ILE A 164 8.13 8.81 -29.14
C ILE A 164 8.44 10.29 -28.85
N ASN A 165 7.42 11.14 -28.83
CA ASN A 165 7.59 12.55 -28.50
C ASN A 165 7.89 12.68 -26.99
N ALA A 166 9.16 12.87 -26.64
CA ALA A 166 9.62 12.94 -25.25
C ALA A 166 8.96 14.09 -24.46
N ASP A 167 8.55 15.18 -25.12
CA ASP A 167 7.94 16.36 -24.46
C ASP A 167 6.56 16.06 -23.84
N GLN A 168 5.94 14.93 -24.22
CA GLN A 168 4.66 14.48 -23.65
C GLN A 168 4.82 13.70 -22.34
N TYR A 169 6.06 13.38 -21.93
CA TYR A 169 6.32 12.48 -20.82
C TYR A 169 7.18 13.15 -19.75
N HIS A 170 6.89 12.79 -18.50
CA HIS A 170 7.79 13.06 -17.40
C HIS A 170 9.00 12.11 -17.51
N PRO A 171 10.24 12.61 -17.50
CA PRO A 171 11.42 11.77 -17.58
C PRO A 171 11.53 10.83 -16.36
N PRO A 172 12.29 9.74 -16.45
CA PRO A 172 12.54 8.89 -15.29
C PRO A 172 13.21 9.71 -14.20
N ASP A 173 12.78 9.55 -12.94
CA ASP A 173 13.46 10.14 -11.79
C ASP A 173 14.92 9.63 -11.75
N THR A 174 15.86 10.48 -12.14
CA THR A 174 17.29 10.18 -12.08
C THR A 174 17.83 10.27 -10.64
N GLU A 175 17.13 11.01 -9.77
CA GLU A 175 17.48 11.17 -8.35
C GLU A 175 16.25 10.94 -7.46
N ARG A 176 16.40 10.10 -6.44
CA ARG A 176 15.39 9.94 -5.39
C ARG A 176 15.45 11.11 -4.41
N THR A 177 14.96 12.27 -4.81
CA THR A 177 14.80 13.40 -3.90
C THR A 177 13.72 13.10 -2.87
N LEU A 178 14.07 13.26 -1.59
CA LEU A 178 13.12 13.19 -0.48
C LEU A 178 12.17 14.38 -0.59
N VAL A 179 10.87 14.10 -0.54
CA VAL A 179 9.86 15.16 -0.46
C VAL A 179 9.84 15.68 0.97
N ASN A 180 10.39 16.87 1.19
CA ASN A 180 10.41 17.57 2.48
C ASN A 180 9.34 18.68 2.53
N ASN A 181 8.13 18.41 2.03
CA ASN A 181 7.04 19.39 2.06
C ASN A 181 6.43 19.48 3.46
N ALA A 182 5.90 20.65 3.82
CA ALA A 182 5.00 20.79 4.96
C ALA A 182 3.64 20.18 4.60
N THR A 183 3.12 19.30 5.47
CA THR A 183 1.78 18.69 5.33
C THR A 183 0.72 19.80 5.38
N GLY A 184 -0.38 19.68 4.62
CA GLY A 184 -1.50 20.63 4.70
C GLY A 184 -1.33 21.94 3.93
N SER A 185 -0.22 22.15 3.22
CA SER A 185 -0.02 23.40 2.47
C SER A 185 -0.77 23.40 1.13
N ALA A 186 -1.84 24.19 1.05
CA ALA A 186 -2.56 24.50 -0.20
C ALA A 186 -1.64 25.06 -1.33
N ALA A 187 -0.43 25.50 -0.99
CA ALA A 187 0.58 25.97 -1.94
C ALA A 187 1.08 24.87 -2.91
N PHE A 188 0.86 23.58 -2.62
CA PHE A 188 1.22 22.50 -3.56
C PHE A 188 0.08 22.09 -4.49
N ALA A 189 -1.19 22.33 -4.12
CA ALA A 189 -2.32 22.16 -5.03
C ALA A 189 -2.26 23.11 -6.24
N THR A 190 -1.50 24.21 -6.10
CA THR A 190 -1.36 25.30 -7.08
C THR A 190 -0.01 25.33 -7.82
N LYS A 191 0.92 24.40 -7.55
CA LYS A 191 2.12 24.29 -8.38
C LYS A 191 1.74 23.74 -9.75
N SER A 192 1.63 24.66 -10.70
CA SER A 192 1.32 24.48 -12.13
C SER A 192 2.40 23.73 -12.90
N GLN A 193 2.92 22.64 -12.35
CA GLN A 193 3.75 21.72 -13.12
C GLN A 193 2.83 20.86 -13.98
N PRO A 194 3.10 20.76 -15.30
CA PRO A 194 2.37 19.84 -16.16
C PRO A 194 2.47 18.40 -15.63
N LYS A 195 1.33 17.74 -15.43
CA LYS A 195 1.27 16.33 -15.00
C LYS A 195 1.37 15.42 -16.21
N LEU A 196 2.58 15.36 -16.77
CA LEU A 196 2.90 14.53 -17.93
C LEU A 196 2.92 13.05 -17.56
N GLU A 197 2.49 12.18 -18.47
CA GLU A 197 2.54 10.74 -18.26
C GLU A 197 3.98 10.26 -17.99
N PRO A 198 4.18 9.23 -17.16
CA PRO A 198 5.51 8.66 -16.95
C PRO A 198 6.05 8.06 -18.26
N MET A 199 7.33 8.32 -18.57
CA MET A 199 7.95 7.78 -19.77
C MET A 199 7.90 6.24 -19.79
N PRO A 200 7.35 5.62 -20.84
CA PRO A 200 7.33 4.17 -20.95
C PRO A 200 8.75 3.61 -21.08
N SER A 201 9.02 2.46 -20.47
CA SER A 201 10.34 1.86 -20.52
C SER A 201 10.63 1.21 -21.87
N SER A 202 11.75 1.58 -22.50
CA SER A 202 12.22 1.03 -23.77
C SER A 202 12.82 -0.39 -23.66
N SER A 203 13.13 -0.86 -22.44
CA SER A 203 13.73 -2.18 -22.22
C SER A 203 12.70 -3.29 -22.01
N LEU A 204 11.42 -2.95 -21.89
CA LEU A 204 10.34 -3.90 -21.73
C LEU A 204 9.97 -4.56 -23.06
N GLN A 205 9.35 -5.73 -22.96
CA GLN A 205 8.89 -6.51 -24.10
C GLN A 205 7.39 -6.80 -23.96
N PRO A 206 6.67 -7.04 -25.08
CA PRO A 206 5.32 -7.58 -25.02
C PRO A 206 5.28 -8.80 -24.11
N THR A 207 4.34 -8.82 -23.17
CA THR A 207 4.33 -9.81 -22.09
C THR A 207 2.96 -10.49 -21.99
N PRO A 208 2.91 -11.82 -21.80
CA PRO A 208 1.65 -12.53 -21.60
C PRO A 208 0.90 -12.07 -20.33
N VAL A 209 -0.43 -12.06 -20.36
CA VAL A 209 -1.29 -11.66 -19.23
C VAL A 209 -0.96 -12.45 -17.97
N SER A 210 -0.76 -13.77 -18.10
CA SER A 210 -0.43 -14.62 -16.95
C SER A 210 0.90 -14.25 -16.27
N ALA A 211 1.83 -13.63 -16.99
CA ALA A 211 3.10 -13.13 -16.44
C ALA A 211 3.01 -11.67 -15.95
N LEU A 212 2.07 -10.89 -16.46
CA LEU A 212 1.83 -9.51 -16.02
C LEU A 212 1.00 -9.44 -14.74
N ILE A 213 0.09 -10.38 -14.49
CA ILE A 213 -0.84 -10.26 -13.34
C ILE A 213 -0.10 -10.16 -12.01
N SER A 214 1.00 -10.89 -11.86
CA SER A 214 1.86 -10.83 -10.67
C SER A 214 2.74 -9.57 -10.61
N LYS A 215 2.68 -8.68 -11.62
CA LYS A 215 3.37 -7.39 -11.69
C LYS A 215 2.45 -6.20 -11.39
N LEU A 216 1.15 -6.43 -11.19
CA LEU A 216 0.25 -5.41 -10.64
C LEU A 216 0.69 -5.07 -9.20
N ARG A 217 0.84 -3.79 -8.88
CA ARG A 217 1.40 -3.29 -7.61
C ARG A 217 0.55 -2.22 -6.97
N TRP A 218 -0.05 -1.34 -7.76
CA TRP A 218 -0.99 -0.36 -7.24
C TRP A 218 -2.06 -0.03 -8.27
N SER A 219 -3.20 0.49 -7.80
CA SER A 219 -4.24 1.15 -8.59
C SER A 219 -4.74 2.39 -7.85
N ASN A 220 -4.88 3.53 -8.53
CA ASN A 220 -5.48 4.74 -7.98
C ASN A 220 -7.01 4.64 -8.02
N ILE A 221 -7.70 5.15 -7.00
CA ILE A 221 -9.17 5.29 -6.97
C ILE A 221 -9.53 6.71 -6.54
N GLY A 222 -10.61 7.27 -7.10
CA GLY A 222 -10.98 8.67 -6.83
C GLY A 222 -10.01 9.66 -7.48
N LEU A 223 -9.58 10.68 -6.73
CA LEU A 223 -8.56 11.63 -7.18
C LEU A 223 -7.23 10.91 -7.46
N ASN A 224 -6.70 11.12 -8.67
CA ASN A 224 -5.51 10.43 -9.12
C ASN A 224 -4.26 11.01 -8.45
N TYR A 225 -3.48 10.15 -7.80
CA TYR A 225 -2.16 10.51 -7.30
C TYR A 225 -1.13 10.43 -8.42
N HIS A 226 -0.50 11.56 -8.75
CA HIS A 226 0.51 11.63 -9.80
C HIS A 226 1.91 11.38 -9.21
N TRP A 227 2.49 10.21 -9.51
CA TRP A 227 3.74 9.74 -8.92
C TRP A 227 4.97 10.60 -9.23
N GLY A 228 5.02 11.24 -10.40
CA GLY A 228 6.16 12.08 -10.80
C GLY A 228 6.21 13.40 -10.02
N THR A 229 5.06 14.06 -9.86
CA THR A 229 4.95 15.34 -9.12
C THR A 229 4.65 15.13 -7.64
N LYS A 230 4.30 13.91 -7.22
CA LYS A 230 3.93 13.51 -5.86
C LYS A 230 2.79 14.37 -5.30
N SER A 231 1.77 14.58 -6.13
CA SER A 231 0.59 15.40 -5.83
C SER A 231 -0.65 14.88 -6.54
N TYR A 232 -1.83 15.30 -6.06
CA TYR A 232 -3.10 14.93 -6.68
C TYR A 232 -3.38 15.68 -7.99
N ASP A 233 -4.04 14.99 -8.92
CA ASP A 233 -4.47 15.55 -10.19
C ASP A 233 -5.89 16.09 -10.20
N PHE A 234 -6.04 17.40 -9.93
CA PHE A 234 -7.33 18.10 -9.95
C PHE A 234 -7.85 18.45 -11.35
N ASP A 235 -6.97 18.48 -12.37
CA ASP A 235 -7.35 18.82 -13.75
C ASP A 235 -7.87 17.59 -14.51
N ARG A 236 -7.51 16.40 -14.03
CA ARG A 236 -7.98 15.13 -14.59
C ARG A 236 -9.49 14.97 -14.40
N GLN A 237 -10.12 14.27 -15.35
CA GLN A 237 -11.51 13.87 -15.22
C GLN A 237 -11.75 13.18 -13.88
N LYS A 238 -12.71 13.70 -13.10
CA LYS A 238 -13.08 13.14 -11.80
C LYS A 238 -13.64 11.73 -11.98
N VAL A 239 -12.94 10.76 -11.42
CA VAL A 239 -13.43 9.40 -11.26
C VAL A 239 -14.13 9.32 -9.90
N PRO A 240 -15.38 8.83 -9.82
CA PRO A 240 -16.05 8.65 -8.55
C PRO A 240 -15.26 7.73 -7.63
N PHE A 241 -15.16 8.08 -6.35
CA PHE A 241 -14.57 7.20 -5.36
C PHE A 241 -15.50 5.97 -5.15
N PRO A 242 -14.99 4.73 -5.15
CA PRO A 242 -15.82 3.53 -5.02
C PRO A 242 -16.65 3.48 -3.74
N ASP A 243 -17.96 3.33 -3.89
CA ASP A 243 -18.92 3.31 -2.78
C ASP A 243 -18.61 2.23 -1.75
N ASP A 244 -18.22 1.04 -2.23
CA ASP A 244 -17.92 -0.10 -1.37
C ASP A 244 -16.71 0.11 -0.45
N ILE A 245 -15.70 0.86 -0.91
CA ILE A 245 -14.55 1.26 -0.10
C ILE A 245 -14.94 2.46 0.77
N ARG A 246 -15.66 3.43 0.20
CA ARG A 246 -16.10 4.64 0.92
C ARG A 246 -16.88 4.29 2.16
N ASP A 247 -17.87 3.41 2.03
CA ASP A 247 -18.76 3.05 3.12
C ASP A 247 -17.98 2.40 4.27
N ILE A 248 -16.97 1.56 3.97
CA ILE A 248 -16.10 0.98 5.01
C ILE A 248 -15.26 2.05 5.72
N CYS A 249 -14.68 3.00 4.97
CA CYS A 249 -13.87 4.07 5.57
C CYS A 249 -14.74 4.99 6.43
N VAL A 250 -15.91 5.39 5.93
CA VAL A 250 -16.88 6.23 6.65
C VAL A 250 -17.36 5.52 7.91
N ASP A 251 -17.72 4.23 7.80
CA ASP A 251 -18.14 3.44 8.95
C ASP A 251 -17.02 3.31 9.99
N ALA A 252 -15.77 3.08 9.56
CA ALA A 252 -14.63 2.99 10.47
C ALA A 252 -14.43 4.29 11.26
N VAL A 253 -14.45 5.44 10.59
CA VAL A 253 -14.27 6.75 11.25
C VAL A 253 -15.45 7.08 12.14
N ARG A 254 -16.69 6.82 11.72
CA ARG A 254 -17.90 7.07 12.52
C ARG A 254 -17.98 6.25 13.79
N ASN A 255 -17.49 5.01 13.74
CA ASN A 255 -17.57 4.08 14.86
C ASN A 255 -16.61 4.40 16.01
N VAL A 256 -15.59 5.21 15.78
CA VAL A 256 -14.65 5.67 16.81
C VAL A 256 -15.26 6.89 17.51
N ASP A 257 -15.26 6.88 18.84
CA ASP A 257 -15.50 8.09 19.62
C ASP A 257 -14.20 8.88 19.70
N TRP A 258 -14.06 9.91 18.87
CA TRP A 258 -12.83 10.70 18.78
C TRP A 258 -12.58 11.57 20.00
N ARG A 259 -13.59 11.83 20.85
CA ARG A 259 -13.40 12.49 22.15
C ARG A 259 -12.58 11.62 23.08
N ASP A 260 -12.87 10.33 23.15
CA ASP A 260 -12.10 9.36 23.95
C ASP A 260 -10.62 9.22 23.53
N ILE A 261 -10.29 9.69 22.32
CA ILE A 261 -8.94 9.66 21.74
C ILE A 261 -8.20 10.97 21.97
N TRP A 262 -8.84 12.10 21.71
CA TRP A 262 -8.18 13.41 21.64
C TRP A 262 -8.45 14.32 22.84
N GLU A 263 -9.50 14.10 23.62
CA GLU A 263 -9.82 14.94 24.76
C GLU A 263 -8.69 14.91 25.81
N GLY A 264 -8.15 16.09 26.11
CA GLY A 264 -7.03 16.24 27.05
C GLY A 264 -5.66 15.81 26.51
N VAL A 265 -5.54 15.50 25.21
CA VAL A 265 -4.25 15.21 24.59
C VAL A 265 -3.53 16.51 24.23
N GLU A 266 -2.43 16.80 24.93
CA GLU A 266 -1.53 17.89 24.55
C GLU A 266 -0.55 17.41 23.47
N LEU A 267 -0.66 18.00 22.28
CA LEU A 267 0.23 17.72 21.16
C LEU A 267 1.56 18.47 21.31
N ALA A 268 2.66 17.77 21.03
CA ALA A 268 3.98 18.37 21.00
C ALA A 268 4.07 19.48 19.93
N ASP A 269 4.95 20.46 20.15
CA ASP A 269 5.17 21.52 19.17
C ASP A 269 5.60 20.94 17.81
N GLY A 270 4.92 21.36 16.74
CA GLY A 270 5.08 20.81 15.37
C GLY A 270 4.15 19.64 15.02
N LEU A 271 3.34 19.15 15.96
CA LEU A 271 2.22 18.22 15.72
C LEU A 271 0.86 18.90 15.95
N LYS A 272 0.87 20.21 16.22
CA LYS A 272 -0.34 21.02 16.35
C LYS A 272 -1.00 21.20 14.98
N TRP A 273 -2.31 21.32 15.02
CA TRP A 273 -3.15 21.31 13.84
C TRP A 273 -3.24 22.75 13.36
N ASP A 274 -2.73 23.01 12.17
CA ASP A 274 -2.70 24.37 11.61
C ASP A 274 -4.13 24.92 11.40
N ASP A 275 -5.10 24.02 11.13
CA ASP A 275 -6.50 24.34 10.86
C ASP A 275 -7.44 24.18 12.09
N GLY A 276 -6.88 23.89 13.28
CA GLY A 276 -7.63 23.68 14.51
C GLY A 276 -8.10 22.23 14.76
N GLU A 277 -8.85 22.02 15.84
CA GLU A 277 -9.38 20.72 16.26
C GLU A 277 -10.65 20.36 15.48
N ASP A 278 -10.52 19.74 14.31
CA ASP A 278 -11.66 19.32 13.49
C ASP A 278 -12.16 17.89 13.81
N TRP A 279 -11.44 17.16 14.67
CA TRP A 279 -11.74 15.77 15.03
C TRP A 279 -13.12 15.57 15.67
N ILE A 280 -13.69 16.65 16.22
CA ILE A 280 -15.05 16.68 16.77
C ILE A 280 -16.09 16.40 15.69
N GLU A 281 -15.84 16.83 14.46
CA GLU A 281 -16.81 16.81 13.36
C GLU A 281 -16.60 15.61 12.42
N TRP A 282 -15.48 14.89 12.51
CA TRP A 282 -15.15 13.79 11.59
C TRP A 282 -16.21 12.71 11.48
N GLU A 283 -16.93 12.44 12.56
CA GLU A 283 -18.07 11.51 12.54
C GLU A 283 -19.10 11.90 11.45
N HIS A 284 -19.30 13.19 11.24
CA HIS A 284 -20.30 13.71 10.32
C HIS A 284 -19.69 14.17 9.00
N THR A 285 -18.42 14.59 8.98
CA THR A 285 -17.78 15.24 7.84
C THR A 285 -16.83 14.36 7.04
N TYR A 286 -16.31 13.26 7.60
CA TYR A 286 -15.31 12.45 6.92
C TYR A 286 -15.84 11.83 5.62
N GLN A 287 -15.13 12.09 4.52
CA GLN A 287 -15.35 11.46 3.22
C GLN A 287 -14.01 11.22 2.52
N PRO A 288 -13.69 9.97 2.12
CA PRO A 288 -12.54 9.73 1.28
C PRO A 288 -12.82 10.16 -0.17
N ASP A 289 -11.88 10.89 -0.75
CA ASP A 289 -11.93 11.41 -2.12
C ASP A 289 -10.78 10.87 -3.00
N ALA A 290 -9.71 10.39 -2.37
CA ALA A 290 -8.55 9.77 -3.01
C ALA A 290 -8.14 8.46 -2.31
N GLY A 291 -7.62 7.50 -3.06
CA GLY A 291 -7.15 6.25 -2.50
C GLY A 291 -6.17 5.50 -3.40
N ILE A 292 -5.34 4.67 -2.78
CA ILE A 292 -4.37 3.80 -3.48
C ILE A 292 -4.59 2.37 -3.00
N ILE A 293 -4.96 1.48 -3.92
CA ILE A 293 -5.04 0.05 -3.66
C ILE A 293 -3.66 -0.53 -3.95
N ASN A 294 -3.00 -1.08 -2.93
CA ASN A 294 -1.70 -1.73 -3.08
C ASN A 294 -1.83 -3.26 -3.18
N PHE A 295 -1.13 -3.86 -4.14
CA PHE A 295 -1.09 -5.30 -4.39
C PHE A 295 0.31 -5.84 -4.07
N TYR A 296 0.44 -6.59 -2.99
CA TYR A 296 1.72 -7.14 -2.53
C TYR A 296 1.83 -8.63 -2.84
N GLN A 297 2.96 -9.01 -3.44
CA GLN A 297 3.43 -10.39 -3.54
C GLN A 297 4.24 -10.76 -2.28
N PRO A 298 4.46 -12.06 -1.98
CA PRO A 298 5.19 -12.49 -0.78
C PRO A 298 6.62 -11.94 -0.62
N LYS A 299 7.20 -11.43 -1.72
CA LYS A 299 8.55 -10.88 -1.77
C LYS A 299 8.59 -9.35 -1.75
N ASP A 300 7.45 -8.70 -1.87
CA ASP A 300 7.35 -7.25 -1.94
C ASP A 300 7.52 -6.64 -0.55
N THR A 301 8.00 -5.39 -0.52
CA THR A 301 8.18 -4.62 0.72
C THR A 301 7.86 -3.16 0.44
N LEU A 302 7.10 -2.52 1.31
CA LEU A 302 6.96 -1.07 1.32
C LEU A 302 8.03 -0.49 2.26
N MET A 303 8.76 0.53 1.81
CA MET A 303 9.76 1.20 2.64
C MET A 303 9.11 2.29 3.47
N GLY A 304 9.73 2.62 4.62
CA GLY A 304 9.27 3.75 5.44
C GLY A 304 9.20 5.05 4.63
N HIS A 305 8.03 5.69 4.68
CA HIS A 305 7.72 6.99 4.09
C HIS A 305 6.68 7.69 4.99
N VAL A 306 6.41 8.95 4.67
CA VAL A 306 5.37 9.76 5.32
C VAL A 306 4.49 10.30 4.20
N ASP A 307 3.17 10.19 4.37
CA ASP A 307 2.19 10.76 3.46
C ASP A 307 2.12 12.28 3.71
N ARG A 308 2.37 13.06 2.66
CA ARG A 308 2.53 14.53 2.72
C ARG A 308 1.86 15.26 1.56
N SER A 309 1.06 14.55 0.79
CA SER A 309 0.46 15.08 -0.45
C SER A 309 -0.99 15.50 -0.25
N GLU A 310 -1.55 15.19 0.91
CA GLU A 310 -2.89 15.53 1.36
C GLU A 310 -2.99 17.04 1.59
N ILE A 311 -4.11 17.62 1.14
CA ILE A 311 -4.41 19.04 1.37
C ILE A 311 -4.86 19.25 2.81
N SER A 312 -5.66 18.34 3.38
CA SER A 312 -6.00 18.35 4.79
C SER A 312 -4.93 17.57 5.55
N SER A 313 -4.27 18.22 6.52
CA SER A 313 -3.33 17.59 7.44
C SER A 313 -4.01 16.95 8.65
N THR A 314 -5.32 17.17 8.77
CA THR A 314 -6.13 16.85 9.93
C THR A 314 -6.94 15.59 9.67
N SER A 315 -7.66 15.51 8.55
CA SER A 315 -8.57 14.41 8.21
C SER A 315 -7.94 13.01 8.35
N PRO A 316 -8.68 12.00 8.87
CA PRO A 316 -8.16 10.65 9.07
C PRO A 316 -7.71 9.97 7.77
N LEU A 317 -6.58 9.26 7.83
CA LEU A 317 -6.19 8.27 6.83
C LEU A 317 -6.67 6.88 7.25
N VAL A 318 -7.54 6.27 6.44
CA VAL A 318 -8.02 4.90 6.68
C VAL A 318 -7.22 3.91 5.83
N SER A 319 -6.51 3.01 6.51
CA SER A 319 -5.80 1.89 5.87
C SER A 319 -6.54 0.57 6.12
N ILE A 320 -6.87 -0.13 5.03
CA ILE A 320 -7.57 -1.41 5.09
C ILE A 320 -6.65 -2.49 4.54
N SER A 321 -6.44 -3.55 5.32
CA SER A 321 -5.55 -4.66 4.95
C SER A 321 -6.30 -5.98 4.87
N TYR A 322 -6.07 -6.71 3.78
CA TYR A 322 -6.57 -8.07 3.58
C TYR A 322 -5.43 -8.98 3.16
N VAL A 323 -5.47 -10.23 3.61
CA VAL A 323 -4.56 -11.28 3.11
C VAL A 323 -5.34 -12.16 2.16
N VAL A 324 -4.87 -12.27 0.92
CA VAL A 324 -5.42 -13.19 -0.08
C VAL A 324 -4.38 -14.28 -0.34
N VAL A 325 -4.75 -15.54 -0.11
CA VAL A 325 -3.97 -16.70 -0.56
C VAL A 325 -4.63 -17.23 -1.83
N ILE A 326 -4.13 -16.80 -3.00
CA ILE A 326 -4.59 -17.34 -4.28
C ILE A 326 -3.80 -18.62 -4.53
N PHE A 327 -4.45 -19.79 -4.39
CA PHE A 327 -3.87 -21.06 -4.86
C PHE A 327 -3.96 -21.12 -6.39
N LEU A 328 -2.92 -20.64 -7.06
CA LEU A 328 -2.71 -20.96 -8.48
C LEU A 328 -2.16 -22.39 -8.53
N SER A 329 -3.06 -23.37 -8.68
CA SER A 329 -2.66 -24.75 -8.96
C SER A 329 -2.08 -24.81 -10.36
N PHE A 330 -0.76 -24.67 -10.47
CA PHE A 330 -0.03 -25.18 -11.62
C PHE A 330 0.12 -26.69 -11.39
N LYS A 331 -0.78 -27.48 -11.98
CA LYS A 331 -0.57 -28.92 -12.13
C LYS A 331 0.39 -29.18 -13.28
#